data_AF-A0A7K5G0M1-F1
#
_entry.id   AF-A0A7K5G0M1-F1
#
_cell.length_a   1.000
_cell.length_b   1.000
_cell.length_c   1.000
_cell.angle_alpha   90.00
_cell.angle_beta   90.00
_cell.angle_gamma   90.00
#
_symmetry.space_group_name_H-M   'P 1'
#
loop_
_entity.id
_entity.type
_entity.pdbx_description
1 polymer ?
#
loop_
_entity_poly.entity_id
_entity_poly.type
_entity_poly.pdbx_seq_one_letter_code
_entity_poly.pdbx_strand_id
1 'polypeptide(L)'
;QFMDCFMIGRDLVRLLQNVARIPEFELLWKDIIHNPQVLSAQFTGVLQLLQSRTSRKFLACRLTPDMETKLLFMTSRVRFGQQKRYQDWFQRQYLSTPDSQSLRCDLIRYICGVVHPSNEVLSSDILPRWAIIGWLLTTCTSNVAASNAKLALFYDWLFFNPEKDSIMNI
;
A
#
# COMPACT_ATOMS: atom_id res chain seq x y z
N GLN A 1 22.87 -1.30 -10.43
CA GLN A 1 21.86 -0.40 -9.84
C GLN A 1 20.50 -1.07 -9.58
N PHE A 2 20.12 -2.17 -10.27
CA PHE A 2 18.85 -2.87 -9.96
C PHE A 2 18.74 -3.34 -8.50
N MET A 3 19.85 -3.80 -7.90
CA MET A 3 19.89 -4.20 -6.49
C MET A 3 19.61 -3.05 -5.51
N ASP A 4 19.84 -1.79 -5.91
CA ASP A 4 19.49 -0.64 -5.08
C ASP A 4 17.95 -0.47 -5.03
N CYS A 5 17.28 -0.70 -6.17
CA CYS A 5 15.82 -0.73 -6.25
C CYS A 5 15.22 -1.95 -5.52
N PHE A 6 15.92 -3.09 -5.52
CA PHE A 6 15.48 -4.32 -4.84
C PHE A 6 15.18 -4.09 -3.35
N MET A 7 15.86 -3.14 -2.70
CA MET A 7 15.63 -2.77 -1.30
C MET A 7 14.19 -2.31 -1.01
N ILE A 8 13.42 -1.91 -2.04
CA ILE A 8 12.00 -1.58 -1.90
C ILE A 8 11.19 -2.83 -1.52
N GLY A 9 11.58 -4.02 -1.96
CA GLY A 9 10.86 -5.27 -1.71
C GLY A 9 9.60 -5.43 -2.55
N ARG A 10 8.63 -6.20 -2.06
CA ARG A 10 7.45 -6.66 -2.80
C ARG A 10 6.60 -5.55 -3.42
N ASP A 11 6.47 -4.39 -2.78
CA ASP A 11 5.73 -3.25 -3.34
C ASP A 11 6.41 -2.68 -4.60
N LEU A 12 7.69 -2.94 -4.87
CA LEU A 12 8.30 -2.62 -6.17
C LEU A 12 7.55 -3.32 -7.30
N VAL A 13 7.20 -4.59 -7.11
CA VAL A 13 6.45 -5.38 -8.08
C VAL A 13 5.06 -4.75 -8.30
N ARG A 14 4.42 -4.26 -7.22
CA ARG A 14 3.12 -3.56 -7.27
C ARG A 14 3.20 -2.27 -8.09
N LEU A 15 4.32 -1.56 -8.01
CA LEU A 15 4.54 -0.34 -8.78
C LEU A 15 4.80 -0.67 -10.24
N LEU A 16 5.63 -1.67 -10.53
CA LEU A 16 5.98 -2.09 -11.89
C LEU A 16 4.77 -2.65 -12.67
N GLN A 17 3.86 -3.38 -12.01
CA GLN A 17 2.64 -3.87 -12.67
C GLN A 17 1.72 -2.73 -13.11
N ASN A 18 1.68 -1.62 -12.35
CA ASN A 18 0.79 -0.49 -12.63
C ASN A 18 1.23 0.29 -13.88
N VAL A 19 2.48 0.14 -14.28
CA VAL A 19 3.09 0.78 -15.47
C VAL A 19 3.48 -0.22 -16.55
N ALA A 20 3.10 -1.49 -16.42
CA ALA A 20 3.57 -2.59 -17.28
C ALA A 20 3.23 -2.43 -18.77
N ARG A 21 2.22 -1.62 -19.10
CA ARG A 21 1.79 -1.37 -20.50
C ARG A 21 2.58 -0.26 -21.20
N ILE A 22 3.48 0.41 -20.49
CA ILE A 22 4.42 1.37 -21.08
C ILE A 22 5.53 0.56 -21.77
N PRO A 23 5.88 0.83 -23.04
CA PRO A 23 6.79 -0.03 -23.82
C PRO A 23 8.12 -0.35 -23.14
N GLU A 24 8.71 0.63 -22.46
CA GLU A 24 9.97 0.47 -21.70
C GLU A 24 9.80 -0.50 -20.52
N PHE A 25 8.64 -0.47 -19.86
CA PHE A 25 8.33 -1.37 -18.75
C PHE A 25 7.91 -2.76 -19.23
N GLU A 26 7.34 -2.89 -20.43
CA GLU A 26 7.09 -4.20 -21.04
C GLU A 26 8.40 -4.94 -21.31
N LEU A 27 9.40 -4.25 -21.85
CA LEU A 27 10.75 -4.78 -22.02
C LEU A 27 11.39 -5.14 -20.67
N LEU A 28 11.28 -4.26 -19.67
CA LEU A 28 11.77 -4.55 -18.32
C LEU A 28 11.11 -5.79 -17.71
N TRP A 29 9.79 -5.96 -17.88
CA TRP A 29 9.07 -7.15 -17.42
C TRP A 29 9.55 -8.42 -18.11
N LYS A 30 9.82 -8.35 -19.42
CA LYS A 30 10.41 -9.46 -20.17
C LYS A 30 11.75 -9.88 -19.56
N ASP A 31 12.62 -8.93 -19.22
CA ASP A 31 13.89 -9.21 -18.56
C ASP A 31 13.71 -9.77 -17.15
N ILE A 32 12.79 -9.21 -16.34
CA ILE A 32 12.49 -9.71 -14.99
C ILE A 32 12.05 -11.18 -15.00
N ILE A 33 11.24 -11.59 -15.99
CA ILE A 33 10.64 -12.93 -16.04
C ILE A 33 11.55 -13.93 -16.75
N HIS A 34 12.16 -13.55 -17.87
CA HIS A 34 12.89 -14.49 -18.73
C HIS A 34 14.41 -14.41 -18.57
N ASN A 35 14.97 -13.24 -18.24
CA ASN A 35 16.41 -13.01 -18.19
C ASN A 35 16.85 -12.20 -16.94
N PRO A 36 16.45 -12.57 -15.70
CA PRO A 36 16.63 -11.72 -14.52
C PRO A 36 18.10 -11.37 -14.23
N GLN A 37 19.03 -12.23 -14.65
CA GLN A 37 20.47 -12.04 -14.48
C GLN A 37 21.04 -10.85 -15.27
N VAL A 38 20.34 -10.39 -16.32
CA VAL A 38 20.70 -9.17 -17.07
C VAL A 38 20.56 -7.92 -16.20
N LEU A 39 19.63 -7.93 -15.24
CA LEU A 39 19.41 -6.83 -14.29
C LEU A 39 20.44 -6.85 -13.16
N SER A 40 20.79 -8.05 -12.69
CA SER A 40 21.87 -8.29 -11.74
C SER A 40 22.19 -9.78 -11.63
N ALA A 41 23.48 -10.12 -11.54
CA ALA A 41 23.95 -11.49 -11.25
C ALA A 41 23.41 -12.08 -9.92
N GLN A 42 22.88 -11.25 -9.03
CA GLN A 42 22.31 -11.66 -7.73
C GLN A 42 20.78 -11.80 -7.76
N PHE A 43 20.13 -11.40 -8.85
CA PHE A 43 18.68 -11.39 -8.96
C PHE A 43 18.20 -12.72 -9.56
N THR A 44 17.64 -13.59 -8.72
CA THR A 44 17.22 -14.94 -9.13
C THR A 44 15.84 -14.97 -9.77
N GLY A 45 15.09 -13.85 -9.73
CA GLY A 45 13.78 -13.71 -10.36
C GLY A 45 12.73 -13.07 -9.46
N VAL A 46 11.53 -12.84 -10.00
CA VAL A 46 10.46 -12.05 -9.34
C VAL A 46 10.05 -12.58 -7.97
N LEU A 47 10.12 -13.90 -7.73
CA LEU A 47 9.78 -14.49 -6.44
C LEU A 47 10.66 -13.95 -5.30
N GLN A 48 11.94 -13.67 -5.59
CA GLN A 48 12.89 -13.09 -4.64
C GLN A 48 12.42 -11.70 -4.16
N LEU A 49 11.84 -10.89 -5.05
CA LEU A 49 11.24 -9.60 -4.70
C LEU A 49 9.95 -9.76 -3.90
N LEU A 50 9.05 -10.65 -4.34
CA LEU A 50 7.73 -10.85 -3.72
C LEU A 50 7.84 -11.38 -2.28
N GLN A 51 8.83 -12.21 -2.00
CA GLN A 51 9.13 -12.70 -0.65
C GLN A 51 9.87 -11.67 0.22
N SER A 52 10.43 -10.62 -0.36
CA SER A 52 11.10 -9.55 0.37
C SER A 52 10.07 -8.51 0.85
N ARG A 53 9.92 -8.33 2.17
CA ARG A 53 8.98 -7.35 2.72
C ARG A 53 9.39 -5.93 2.36
N THR A 54 8.40 -5.07 2.11
CA THR A 54 8.67 -3.65 1.89
C THR A 54 8.89 -2.91 3.19
N SER A 55 9.96 -2.10 3.25
CA SER A 55 10.22 -1.23 4.39
C SER A 55 9.14 -0.16 4.53
N ARG A 56 8.72 0.10 5.77
CA ARG A 56 7.76 1.16 6.12
C ARG A 56 8.15 2.52 5.56
N LYS A 57 9.45 2.80 5.41
CA LYS A 57 9.98 4.04 4.81
C LYS A 57 9.42 4.28 3.41
N PHE A 58 9.32 3.23 2.58
CA PHE A 58 8.83 3.34 1.21
C PHE A 58 7.30 3.46 1.14
N LEU A 59 6.59 2.91 2.13
CA LEU A 59 5.14 3.08 2.24
C LEU A 59 4.79 4.51 2.72
N ALA A 60 5.51 5.02 3.71
CA ALA A 60 5.31 6.35 4.26
C ALA A 60 5.66 7.46 3.27
N CYS A 61 6.72 7.32 2.47
CA CYS A 61 7.16 8.38 1.55
C CYS A 61 6.19 8.65 0.38
N ARG A 62 5.14 7.82 0.23
CA ARG A 62 4.05 8.03 -0.74
C ARG A 62 2.96 8.97 -0.24
N LEU A 63 2.99 9.34 1.05
CA LEU A 63 2.06 10.28 1.66
C LEU A 63 2.76 11.60 1.96
N THR A 64 2.00 12.69 1.84
CA THR A 64 2.48 13.98 2.36
C THR A 64 2.39 13.99 3.88
N PRO A 65 3.19 14.83 4.57
CA PRO A 65 3.13 14.94 6.04
C PRO A 65 1.72 15.27 6.57
N ASP A 66 0.94 16.06 5.83
CA ASP A 66 -0.44 16.43 6.18
C ASP A 66 -1.39 15.22 6.09
N MET A 67 -1.26 14.38 5.05
CA MET A 67 -2.03 13.14 4.92
C MET A 67 -1.72 12.16 6.06
N GLU A 68 -0.43 11.97 6.35
CA GLU A 68 0.04 11.11 7.44
C GLU A 68 -0.50 11.59 8.79
N THR A 69 -0.37 12.88 9.10
CA THR A 69 -0.87 13.48 10.34
C THR A 69 -2.38 13.24 10.51
N LYS A 70 -3.16 13.46 9.45
CA LYS A 70 -4.62 13.27 9.47
C LYS A 70 -5.01 11.81 9.63
N LEU A 71 -4.34 10.88 8.94
CA LEU A 71 -4.59 9.44 9.10
C LEU A 71 -4.25 8.97 10.51
N LEU A 72 -3.07 9.34 11.02
CA LEU A 72 -2.65 8.97 12.37
C LEU A 72 -3.62 9.51 13.42
N PHE A 73 -4.09 10.75 13.27
CA PHE A 73 -5.12 11.31 14.13
C PHE A 73 -6.41 10.50 14.09
N MET A 74 -6.89 10.15 12.90
CA MET A 74 -8.06 9.29 12.74
C MET A 74 -7.90 7.93 13.43
N THR A 75 -6.72 7.30 13.33
CA THR A 75 -6.46 5.97 13.91
C THR A 75 -6.04 5.95 15.38
N SER A 76 -5.88 7.11 16.02
CA SER A 76 -5.41 7.20 17.41
C SER A 76 -6.25 8.07 18.32
N ARG A 77 -7.07 8.99 17.77
CA ARG A 77 -7.82 9.98 18.54
C ARG A 77 -9.31 10.02 18.23
N VAL A 78 -9.72 9.61 17.04
CA VAL A 78 -11.14 9.65 16.64
C VAL A 78 -11.84 8.40 17.14
N ARG A 79 -12.95 8.57 17.85
CA ARG A 79 -13.80 7.46 18.28
C ARG A 79 -14.60 6.88 17.12
N PHE A 80 -14.79 5.58 17.13
CA PHE A 80 -15.65 4.89 16.18
C PHE A 80 -17.10 5.39 16.32
N GLY A 81 -17.75 5.61 15.17
CA GLY A 81 -19.04 6.30 15.08
C GLY A 81 -18.92 7.81 14.86
N GLN A 82 -17.77 8.44 15.17
CA GLN A 82 -17.55 9.89 15.06
C GLN A 82 -16.66 10.29 13.87
N GLN A 83 -16.35 9.36 12.96
CA GLN A 83 -15.41 9.57 11.87
C GLN A 83 -15.94 10.39 10.68
N LYS A 84 -17.27 10.56 10.54
CA LYS A 84 -17.89 11.08 9.31
C LYS A 84 -17.29 12.42 8.86
N ARG A 85 -17.19 13.40 9.75
CA ARG A 85 -16.68 14.74 9.41
C ARG A 85 -15.22 14.70 8.98
N TYR A 86 -14.39 13.86 9.62
CA TYR A 86 -12.99 13.69 9.29
C TYR A 86 -12.80 13.02 7.93
N GLN A 87 -13.60 11.99 7.64
CA GLN A 87 -13.66 11.35 6.33
C GLN A 87 -14.09 12.33 5.24
N ASP A 88 -15.16 13.10 5.48
CA ASP A 88 -15.66 14.10 4.53
C ASP A 88 -14.60 15.17 4.24
N TRP A 89 -13.85 15.63 5.24
CA TRP A 89 -12.74 16.57 5.08
C TRP A 89 -11.59 15.98 4.26
N PHE A 90 -11.14 14.79 4.62
CA PHE A 90 -10.05 14.10 3.93
C PHE A 90 -10.44 13.81 2.47
N GLN A 91 -11.67 13.36 2.24
CA GLN A 91 -12.18 13.07 0.90
C GLN A 91 -12.22 14.32 0.03
N ARG A 92 -12.77 15.43 0.54
CA ARG A 92 -12.83 16.69 -0.21
C ARG A 92 -11.43 17.17 -0.61
N GLN A 93 -10.47 17.07 0.30
CA GLN A 93 -9.13 17.59 0.09
C GLN A 93 -8.28 16.72 -0.83
N TYR A 94 -8.37 15.38 -0.73
CA TYR A 94 -7.41 14.50 -1.41
C TYR A 94 -8.01 13.46 -2.36
N LEU A 95 -9.31 13.17 -2.28
CA LEU A 95 -9.90 12.00 -2.95
C LEU A 95 -11.09 12.35 -3.88
N SER A 96 -11.29 13.65 -4.14
CA SER A 96 -12.46 14.22 -4.83
C SER A 96 -12.32 14.32 -6.35
N THR A 97 -11.14 14.06 -6.91
CA THR A 97 -10.89 14.16 -8.36
C THR A 97 -10.70 12.79 -9.02
N PRO A 98 -10.94 12.65 -10.34
CA PRO A 98 -10.63 11.43 -11.07
C PRO A 98 -9.16 10.99 -10.94
N ASP A 99 -8.21 11.93 -10.98
CA ASP A 99 -6.78 11.64 -10.90
C ASP A 99 -6.36 11.14 -9.50
N SER A 100 -7.11 11.53 -8.46
CA SER A 100 -6.86 11.11 -7.08
C SER A 100 -7.21 9.65 -6.78
N GLN A 101 -7.79 8.90 -7.73
CA GLN A 101 -8.14 7.49 -7.52
C GLN A 101 -6.92 6.62 -7.20
N SER A 102 -5.77 6.93 -7.80
CA SER A 102 -4.50 6.22 -7.57
C SER A 102 -4.02 6.28 -6.12
N LEU A 103 -4.29 7.39 -5.41
CA LEU A 103 -3.84 7.62 -4.03
C LEU A 103 -4.41 6.61 -3.03
N ARG A 104 -5.58 6.01 -3.31
CA ARG A 104 -6.22 5.03 -2.43
C ARG A 104 -5.34 3.81 -2.18
N CYS A 105 -4.58 3.38 -3.18
CA CYS A 105 -3.66 2.25 -3.03
C CYS A 105 -2.56 2.58 -2.02
N ASP A 106 -1.95 3.76 -2.13
CA ASP A 106 -0.87 4.18 -1.24
C ASP A 106 -1.38 4.38 0.20
N LEU A 107 -2.59 4.93 0.38
CA LEU A 107 -3.26 5.03 1.69
C LEU A 107 -3.52 3.65 2.31
N ILE A 108 -4.05 2.70 1.53
CA ILE A 108 -4.30 1.33 2.02
C ILE A 108 -2.99 0.65 2.42
N ARG A 109 -1.94 0.71 1.58
CA ARG A 109 -0.64 0.14 1.90
C ARG A 109 -0.03 0.76 3.16
N TYR A 110 -0.17 2.07 3.33
CA TYR A 110 0.26 2.75 4.55
C TYR A 110 -0.50 2.26 5.79
N ILE A 111 -1.83 2.16 5.74
CA ILE A 111 -2.64 1.70 6.87
C ILE A 111 -2.30 0.25 7.26
N CYS A 112 -2.10 -0.65 6.27
CA CYS A 112 -1.73 -2.04 6.55
C CYS A 112 -0.29 -2.16 7.08
N GLY A 113 0.68 -1.57 6.39
CA GLY A 113 2.11 -1.81 6.66
C GLY A 113 2.75 -0.87 7.69
N VAL A 114 2.17 0.30 7.94
CA VAL A 114 2.76 1.34 8.81
C VAL A 114 1.93 1.54 10.09
N VAL A 115 0.61 1.62 9.99
CA VAL A 115 -0.25 1.86 11.16
C VAL A 115 -0.48 0.56 11.92
N HIS A 116 0.34 0.33 12.95
CA HIS A 116 0.21 -0.81 13.88
C HIS A 116 -0.13 -0.28 15.29
N PRO A 117 -1.42 -0.16 15.66
CA PRO A 117 -1.84 0.41 16.95
C PRO A 117 -1.40 -0.46 18.13
N SER A 118 -1.22 0.15 19.31
CA SER A 118 -0.97 -0.58 20.56
C SER A 118 -2.20 -1.38 21.00
N ASN A 119 -2.00 -2.37 21.87
CA ASN A 119 -3.09 -3.18 22.42
C ASN A 119 -4.15 -2.33 23.13
N GLU A 120 -3.74 -1.27 23.83
CA GLU A 120 -4.66 -0.32 24.47
C GLU A 120 -5.61 0.32 23.45
N VAL A 121 -5.07 0.77 22.30
CA VAL A 121 -5.89 1.34 21.22
C VAL A 121 -6.77 0.27 20.59
N LEU A 122 -6.24 -0.94 20.36
CA LEU A 122 -7.00 -2.06 19.79
C LEU A 122 -8.19 -2.48 20.67
N SER A 123 -8.06 -2.38 22.00
CA SER A 123 -9.13 -2.68 22.96
C SER A 123 -10.06 -1.49 23.28
N SER A 124 -9.86 -0.34 22.64
CA SER A 124 -10.61 0.90 22.91
C SER A 124 -11.76 1.14 21.92
N ASP A 125 -12.44 2.28 22.05
CA ASP A 125 -13.45 2.77 21.12
C ASP A 125 -12.88 3.63 19.98
N ILE A 126 -11.55 3.64 19.77
CA ILE A 126 -10.90 4.36 18.67
C ILE A 126 -11.24 3.73 17.32
N LEU A 127 -11.39 4.57 16.29
CA LEU A 127 -11.70 4.19 14.92
C LEU A 127 -10.70 3.14 14.40
N PRO A 128 -11.16 1.90 14.13
CA PRO A 128 -10.26 0.82 13.74
C PRO A 128 -9.82 0.95 12.28
N ARG A 129 -8.64 0.39 11.98
CA ARG A 129 -8.04 0.42 10.64
C ARG A 129 -8.96 -0.13 9.55
N TRP A 130 -9.66 -1.24 9.82
CA TRP A 130 -10.57 -1.88 8.86
C TRP A 130 -11.72 -0.94 8.45
N ALA A 131 -12.18 -0.05 9.34
CA ALA A 131 -13.26 0.88 9.03
C ALA A 131 -12.79 1.98 8.07
N ILE A 132 -11.54 2.44 8.22
CA ILE A 132 -10.93 3.39 7.28
C ILE A 132 -10.71 2.72 5.92
N ILE A 133 -10.20 1.49 5.88
CA ILE A 133 -10.03 0.74 4.64
C ILE A 133 -11.38 0.53 3.94
N GLY A 134 -12.40 0.10 4.68
CA GLY A 134 -13.76 -0.06 4.16
C GLY A 134 -14.28 1.22 3.53
N TRP A 135 -14.14 2.36 4.22
CA TRP A 135 -14.48 3.66 3.66
C TRP A 135 -13.68 3.97 2.39
N LEU A 136 -12.36 3.81 2.38
CA LEU A 136 -11.54 4.06 1.18
C LEU A 136 -12.01 3.23 -0.03
N LEU A 137 -12.36 1.96 0.19
CA LEU A 137 -12.92 1.10 -0.87
C LEU A 137 -14.25 1.64 -1.40
N THR A 138 -15.16 2.10 -0.54
CA THR A 138 -16.44 2.70 -0.97
C THR A 138 -16.30 4.00 -1.76
N THR A 139 -15.16 4.69 -1.64
CA THR A 139 -14.90 5.94 -2.38
C THR A 139 -14.32 5.71 -3.78
N CYS A 140 -14.05 4.46 -4.18
CA CYS A 140 -13.55 4.17 -5.52
C CYS A 140 -14.64 4.46 -6.57
N THR A 141 -14.32 5.23 -7.60
CA THR A 141 -15.29 5.64 -8.64
C THR A 141 -15.13 4.88 -9.96
N SER A 142 -14.13 4.00 -10.08
CA SER A 142 -13.91 3.17 -11.25
C SER A 142 -13.52 1.74 -10.87
N ASN A 143 -13.83 0.79 -11.76
CA ASN A 143 -13.47 -0.62 -11.58
C ASN A 143 -11.95 -0.81 -11.48
N VAL A 144 -11.17 -0.05 -12.25
CA VAL A 144 -9.71 -0.09 -12.21
C VAL A 144 -9.20 0.32 -10.82
N ALA A 145 -9.70 1.44 -10.28
CA ALA A 145 -9.33 1.90 -8.95
C ALA A 145 -9.71 0.90 -7.86
N ALA A 146 -10.92 0.34 -7.93
CA ALA A 146 -11.40 -0.66 -6.97
C ALA A 146 -10.58 -1.96 -7.03
N SER A 147 -10.24 -2.45 -8.22
CA SER A 147 -9.40 -3.64 -8.39
C SER A 147 -7.98 -3.41 -7.84
N ASN A 148 -7.38 -2.26 -8.14
CA ASN A 148 -6.06 -1.92 -7.61
C ASN A 148 -6.06 -1.76 -6.09
N ALA A 149 -7.11 -1.15 -5.53
CA ALA A 149 -7.27 -1.00 -4.08
C ALA A 149 -7.42 -2.35 -3.36
N LYS A 150 -8.19 -3.28 -3.94
CA LYS A 150 -8.32 -4.65 -3.42
C LYS A 150 -6.98 -5.40 -3.48
N LEU A 151 -6.25 -5.31 -4.59
CA LEU A 151 -4.93 -5.91 -4.71
C LEU A 151 -3.94 -5.32 -3.70
N ALA A 152 -3.97 -4.01 -3.48
CA ALA A 152 -3.15 -3.35 -2.46
C ALA A 152 -3.48 -3.82 -1.03
N LEU A 153 -4.76 -4.04 -0.73
CA LEU A 153 -5.22 -4.58 0.56
C LEU A 153 -4.69 -6.00 0.79
N PHE A 154 -4.80 -6.88 -0.21
CA PHE A 154 -4.37 -8.28 -0.10
C PHE A 154 -2.89 -8.50 -0.45
N TYR A 155 -2.10 -7.44 -0.67
CA TYR A 155 -0.78 -7.59 -1.25
C TYR A 155 0.19 -8.40 -0.36
N ASP A 156 0.09 -8.22 0.97
CA ASP A 156 0.89 -8.98 1.93
C ASP A 156 0.38 -10.41 2.15
N TRP A 157 -0.85 -10.72 1.74
CA TRP A 157 -1.41 -12.07 1.84
C TRP A 157 -0.80 -13.02 0.81
N LEU A 158 -0.42 -12.51 -0.38
CA LEU A 158 0.00 -13.34 -1.53
C LEU A 158 1.23 -14.21 -1.23
N PHE A 159 2.15 -13.71 -0.41
CA PHE A 159 3.41 -14.38 -0.05
C PHE A 159 3.70 -14.28 1.45
N PHE A 160 2.63 -14.30 2.26
CA PHE A 160 2.74 -14.19 3.72
C PHE A 160 3.63 -15.29 4.29
N ASN A 161 4.62 -14.90 5.09
CA ASN A 161 5.44 -15.82 5.87
C ASN A 161 5.34 -15.44 7.36
N PRO A 162 4.78 -16.30 8.24
CA PRO A 162 4.59 -16.00 9.66
C PRO A 162 5.90 -15.74 10.44
N GLU A 163 7.05 -16.18 9.92
CA GLU A 163 8.36 -15.93 10.53
C GLU A 163 8.91 -14.53 10.19
N LYS A 164 8.39 -13.87 9.15
CA LYS A 164 8.95 -12.62 8.61
C LYS A 164 7.95 -11.46 8.57
N ASP A 165 6.69 -11.78 8.30
CA ASP A 165 5.59 -10.86 8.10
C ASP A 165 4.75 -10.73 9.38
N SER A 166 4.19 -9.54 9.61
CA SER A 166 3.36 -9.26 10.78
C SER A 166 1.90 -9.60 10.48
N ILE A 167 1.21 -10.20 11.46
CA ILE A 167 -0.25 -10.36 11.43
C ILE A 167 -0.98 -9.03 11.24
N MET A 168 -0.36 -7.91 11.65
CA MET A 168 -0.95 -6.57 11.50
C MET A 168 -1.05 -6.11 10.04
N ASN A 169 -0.34 -6.76 9.10
CA ASN A 169 -0.37 -6.40 7.68
C ASN A 169 -1.51 -7.07 6.91
N ILE A 170 -2.13 -8.10 7.48
CA ILE A 170 -3.17 -8.91 6.83
C ILE A 170 -4.56 -8.67 7.40
#